data_AF-A0A4R9WRP7-F1
#
_entry.id   AF-A0A4R9WRP7-F1
#
_cell.length_a   1.000
_cell.length_b   1.000
_cell.length_c   1.000
_cell.angle_alpha   90.00
_cell.angle_beta   90.00
_cell.angle_gamma   90.00
#
_symmetry.space_group_name_H-M   'P 1'
#
loop_
_entity.id
_entity.type
_entity.pdbx_description
1 polymer ?
#
loop_
_entity_poly.entity_id
_entity_poly.type
_entity_poly.pdbx_seq_one_letter_code
_entity_poly.pdbx_strand_id
1 'polypeptide(L)'
;MSQEDLAAARAADAVTLLARHEQLAAELKTAKGDEYQTLGLVRRYLSETGIDQESIFPIMRRMGELRDAWVRSERQDSKGGALKPTNHVHAMAFLAASVTVLHDRRNLAIRKGDAHVAKYARIDKSKLTSFRKNVEAENLAAYQVETYKKFVKEIAAFTEEELEPEIRRCALLCGDFLRNP
;
A
#
# COMPACT_ATOMS: atom_id res chain seq x y z
N MET A 1 15.94 -19.87 29.23
CA MET A 1 16.10 -18.48 29.68
C MET A 1 15.67 -18.39 31.13
N SER A 2 16.52 -17.81 31.97
CA SER A 2 16.22 -17.54 33.37
C SER A 2 15.20 -16.39 33.51
N GLN A 3 14.63 -16.19 34.70
CA GLN A 3 13.80 -15.00 34.97
C GLN A 3 14.60 -13.69 34.86
N GLU A 4 15.89 -13.72 35.16
CA GLU A 4 16.79 -12.58 35.02
C GLU A 4 17.03 -12.23 33.54
N ASP A 5 17.17 -13.22 32.67
CA ASP A 5 17.31 -13.02 31.21
C ASP A 5 16.05 -12.38 30.61
N LEU A 6 14.87 -12.80 31.08
CA LEU A 6 13.58 -12.24 30.66
C LEU A 6 13.38 -10.80 31.13
N ALA A 7 13.82 -10.48 32.35
CA ALA A 7 13.75 -9.11 32.87
C ALA A 7 14.69 -8.17 32.12
N ALA A 8 15.91 -8.63 31.82
CA ALA A 8 16.89 -7.88 31.04
C ALA A 8 16.40 -7.62 29.60
N ALA A 9 15.81 -8.62 28.94
CA ALA A 9 15.23 -8.45 27.61
C ALA A 9 14.10 -7.40 27.58
N ARG A 10 13.17 -7.47 28.54
CA ARG A 10 12.08 -6.49 28.67
C ARG A 10 12.59 -5.07 28.92
N ALA A 11 13.65 -4.92 29.72
CA ALA A 11 14.26 -3.64 29.98
C ALA A 11 14.91 -3.05 28.72
N ALA A 12 15.60 -3.89 27.93
CA ALA A 12 16.18 -3.47 26.66
C ALA A 12 15.09 -3.03 25.65
N ASP A 13 14.02 -3.79 25.51
CA ASP A 13 12.88 -3.44 24.65
C ASP A 13 12.25 -2.11 25.06
N ALA A 14 12.09 -1.86 26.36
CA ALA A 14 11.55 -0.61 26.88
C ALA A 14 12.44 0.60 26.55
N VAL A 15 13.76 0.45 26.61
CA VAL A 15 14.72 1.51 26.25
C VAL A 15 14.65 1.82 24.75
N THR A 16 14.60 0.79 23.89
CA THR A 16 14.44 0.97 22.45
C THR A 16 13.13 1.68 22.11
N LEU A 17 12.04 1.28 22.77
CA LEU A 17 10.74 1.89 22.58
C LEU A 17 10.74 3.36 23.03
N LEU A 18 11.36 3.68 24.16
CA LEU A 18 11.49 5.05 24.65
C LEU A 18 12.25 5.94 23.66
N ALA A 19 13.40 5.49 23.16
CA ALA A 19 14.18 6.24 22.17
C ALA A 19 13.37 6.52 20.90
N ARG A 20 12.54 5.56 20.46
CA ARG A 20 11.67 5.75 19.30
C ARG A 20 10.56 6.79 19.55
N HIS A 21 10.01 6.84 20.76
CA HIS A 21 9.04 7.88 21.15
C HIS A 21 9.67 9.29 21.15
N GLU A 22 10.86 9.42 21.70
CA GLU A 22 11.61 10.69 21.72
C GLU A 22 11.88 11.17 20.29
N GLN A 23 12.28 10.25 19.41
CA GLN A 23 12.49 10.56 18.00
C GLN A 23 11.18 10.99 17.31
N LEU A 24 10.07 10.28 17.51
CA LEU A 24 8.77 10.70 16.97
C LEU A 24 8.41 12.12 17.44
N ALA A 25 8.58 12.41 18.74
CA ALA A 25 8.28 13.73 19.28
C ALA A 25 9.12 14.85 18.64
N ALA A 26 10.39 14.57 18.32
CA ALA A 26 11.24 15.50 17.59
C ALA A 26 10.78 15.68 16.14
N GLU A 27 10.44 14.60 15.44
CA GLU A 27 9.96 14.61 14.05
C GLU A 27 8.60 15.31 13.91
N LEU A 28 7.69 15.15 14.89
CA LEU A 28 6.40 15.83 14.87
C LEU A 28 6.54 17.36 14.97
N LYS A 29 7.57 17.87 15.66
CA LYS A 29 7.87 19.30 15.70
C LYS A 29 8.29 19.84 14.33
N THR A 30 8.94 19.02 13.49
CA THR A 30 9.40 19.44 12.16
C THR A 30 8.28 19.43 11.12
N ALA A 31 7.20 18.66 11.34
CA ALA A 31 6.03 18.64 10.48
C ALA A 31 5.23 19.96 10.46
N LYS A 32 5.43 20.85 11.46
CA LYS A 32 4.82 22.20 11.52
C LYS A 32 3.30 22.25 11.28
N GLY A 33 2.58 21.20 11.67
CA GLY A 33 1.12 21.11 11.49
C GLY A 33 0.66 20.62 10.11
N ASP A 34 1.57 20.20 9.22
CA ASP A 34 1.22 19.48 8.00
C ASP A 34 0.62 18.10 8.37
N GLU A 35 -0.70 17.99 8.19
CA GLU A 35 -1.46 16.78 8.51
C GLU A 35 -0.92 15.54 7.79
N TYR A 36 -0.49 15.66 6.53
CA TYR A 36 0.01 14.54 5.74
C TYR A 36 1.36 14.05 6.30
N GLN A 37 2.27 14.97 6.61
CA GLN A 37 3.56 14.62 7.24
C GLN A 37 3.36 14.03 8.64
N THR A 38 2.49 14.63 9.46
CA THR A 38 2.15 14.12 10.79
C THR A 38 1.62 12.69 10.73
N LEU A 39 0.63 12.42 9.87
CA LEU A 39 0.07 11.08 9.71
C LEU A 39 1.10 10.08 9.18
N GLY A 40 2.03 10.52 8.32
CA GLY A 40 3.14 9.68 7.84
C GLY A 40 4.09 9.26 8.95
N LEU A 41 4.42 10.18 9.85
CA LEU A 41 5.27 9.91 11.02
C LEU A 41 4.59 8.98 12.03
N VAL A 42 3.31 9.23 12.33
CA VAL A 42 2.50 8.39 13.23
C VAL A 42 2.36 6.98 12.65
N ARG A 43 2.02 6.85 11.36
CA ARG A 43 1.95 5.55 10.67
C ARG A 43 3.25 4.77 10.83
N ARG A 44 4.40 5.40 10.56
CA ARG A 44 5.72 4.75 10.63
C ARG A 44 5.99 4.26 12.06
N TYR A 45 5.78 5.12 13.03
CA TYR A 45 5.97 4.79 14.44
C TYR A 45 5.10 3.61 14.89
N LEU A 46 3.81 3.56 14.50
CA LEU A 46 2.92 2.46 14.89
C LEU A 46 3.41 1.12 14.28
N SER A 47 3.85 1.13 13.03
CA SER A 47 4.42 -0.06 12.39
C SER A 47 5.71 -0.54 13.08
N GLU A 48 6.58 0.38 13.50
CA GLU A 48 7.85 0.08 14.17
C GLU A 48 7.68 -0.40 15.61
N THR A 49 6.54 -0.10 16.23
CA THR A 49 6.21 -0.48 17.62
C THR A 49 5.32 -1.72 17.71
N GLY A 50 5.13 -2.43 16.59
CA GLY A 50 4.46 -3.72 16.55
C GLY A 50 2.93 -3.64 16.53
N ILE A 51 2.37 -2.46 16.23
CA ILE A 51 0.93 -2.36 15.96
C ILE A 51 0.64 -2.99 14.61
N ASP A 52 -0.39 -3.83 14.59
CA ASP A 52 -0.80 -4.54 13.39
C ASP A 52 -1.18 -3.56 12.26
N GLN A 53 -0.83 -3.92 11.03
CA GLN A 53 -1.05 -3.07 9.86
C GLN A 53 -2.53 -2.76 9.65
N GLU A 54 -3.45 -3.68 9.99
CA GLU A 54 -4.88 -3.47 9.84
C GLU A 54 -5.39 -2.33 10.73
N SER A 55 -4.81 -2.19 11.92
CA SER A 55 -5.14 -1.10 12.85
C SER A 55 -4.67 0.27 12.35
N ILE A 56 -3.70 0.30 11.41
CA ILE A 56 -3.10 1.52 10.88
C ILE A 56 -3.79 1.97 9.57
N PHE A 57 -4.68 1.16 8.97
CA PHE A 57 -5.35 1.50 7.71
C PHE A 57 -6.14 2.80 7.71
N PRO A 58 -6.86 3.20 8.78
CA PRO A 58 -7.55 4.49 8.79
C PRO A 58 -6.59 5.67 8.55
N ILE A 59 -5.35 5.59 9.08
CA ILE A 59 -4.31 6.59 8.87
C ILE A 59 -3.87 6.59 7.41
N MET A 60 -3.61 5.40 6.83
CA MET A 60 -3.24 5.28 5.42
C MET A 60 -4.33 5.81 4.48
N ARG A 61 -5.60 5.56 4.81
CA ARG A 61 -6.75 6.09 4.08
C ARG A 61 -6.72 7.62 4.06
N ARG A 62 -6.65 8.25 5.23
CA ARG A 62 -6.63 9.71 5.38
C ARG A 62 -5.45 10.36 4.67
N MET A 63 -4.26 9.76 4.77
CA MET A 63 -3.09 10.22 4.02
C MET A 63 -3.35 10.25 2.51
N GLY A 64 -3.99 9.21 1.97
CA GLY A 64 -4.34 9.19 0.55
C GLY A 64 -5.39 10.23 0.16
N GLU A 65 -6.40 10.47 1.01
CA GLU A 65 -7.38 11.55 0.79
C GLU A 65 -6.71 12.94 0.74
N LEU A 66 -5.75 13.20 1.63
CA LEU A 66 -4.96 14.44 1.65
C LEU A 66 -4.10 14.58 0.39
N ARG A 67 -3.43 13.49 -0.01
CA ARG A 67 -2.68 13.45 -1.27
C ARG A 67 -3.58 13.72 -2.47
N ASP A 68 -4.80 13.20 -2.47
CA ASP A 68 -5.78 13.42 -3.52
C ASP A 68 -6.27 14.85 -3.61
N ALA A 69 -6.52 15.48 -2.46
CA ALA A 69 -6.84 16.90 -2.41
C ALA A 69 -5.71 17.73 -3.02
N TRP A 70 -4.46 17.45 -2.63
CA TRP A 70 -3.28 18.13 -3.16
C TRP A 70 -3.08 17.92 -4.67
N VAL A 71 -3.15 16.66 -5.15
CA VAL A 71 -3.05 16.35 -6.60
C VAL A 71 -4.15 17.05 -7.40
N ARG A 72 -5.37 17.10 -6.88
CA ARG A 72 -6.48 17.83 -7.53
C ARG A 72 -6.24 19.34 -7.58
N SER A 73 -5.66 19.93 -6.52
CA SER A 73 -5.33 21.36 -6.50
C SER A 73 -4.18 21.74 -7.42
N GLU A 74 -3.19 20.86 -7.63
CA GLU A 74 -2.05 21.16 -8.50
C GLU A 74 -2.30 20.89 -10.00
N ARG A 75 -3.35 20.13 -10.36
CA ARG A 75 -3.52 19.59 -11.72
C ARG A 75 -4.83 19.97 -12.43
N GLN A 76 -5.45 21.08 -12.05
CA GLN A 76 -6.60 21.66 -12.78
C GLN A 76 -6.34 21.88 -14.29
N ASP A 77 -5.08 21.87 -14.75
CA ASP A 77 -4.71 22.07 -16.16
C ASP A 77 -4.53 20.78 -17.00
N SER A 78 -4.72 19.59 -16.43
CA SER A 78 -4.47 18.34 -17.17
C SER A 78 -5.72 17.79 -17.86
N LYS A 79 -5.70 17.78 -19.21
CA LYS A 79 -6.72 17.20 -20.09
C LYS A 79 -6.92 15.70 -19.79
N GLY A 80 -7.99 15.34 -19.09
CA GLY A 80 -8.47 13.96 -19.08
C GLY A 80 -9.18 13.50 -17.81
N GLY A 81 -10.51 13.62 -17.79
CA GLY A 81 -11.42 12.87 -16.90
C GLY A 81 -11.32 13.17 -15.40
N ALA A 82 -12.33 12.75 -14.64
CA ALA A 82 -12.33 12.88 -13.18
C ALA A 82 -11.18 12.05 -12.58
N LEU A 83 -10.27 12.72 -11.85
CA LEU A 83 -9.18 12.08 -11.14
C LEU A 83 -9.74 11.08 -10.11
N LYS A 84 -9.42 9.80 -10.31
CA LYS A 84 -9.72 8.77 -9.30
C LYS A 84 -8.84 9.01 -8.06
N PRO A 85 -9.35 8.74 -6.85
CA PRO A 85 -8.54 8.78 -5.64
C PRO A 85 -7.24 7.97 -5.79
N THR A 86 -6.13 8.47 -5.27
CA THR A 86 -4.78 7.88 -5.32
C THR A 86 -4.78 6.54 -4.62
N ASN A 87 -5.56 6.40 -3.54
CA ASN A 87 -5.77 5.11 -2.89
C ASN A 87 -6.42 4.09 -3.82
N HIS A 88 -7.36 4.51 -4.67
CA HIS A 88 -7.95 3.62 -5.67
C HIS A 88 -6.93 3.26 -6.76
N VAL A 89 -6.09 4.21 -7.18
CA VAL A 89 -5.02 3.94 -8.15
C VAL A 89 -4.01 2.96 -7.59
N HIS A 90 -3.53 3.17 -6.36
CA HIS A 90 -2.58 2.27 -5.71
C HIS A 90 -3.17 0.86 -5.56
N ALA A 91 -4.41 0.74 -5.09
CA ALA A 91 -5.09 -0.54 -4.96
C ALA A 91 -5.23 -1.25 -6.32
N MET A 92 -5.74 -0.57 -7.35
CA MET A 92 -5.88 -1.17 -8.68
C MET A 92 -4.53 -1.50 -9.33
N ALA A 93 -3.50 -0.67 -9.12
CA ALA A 93 -2.15 -0.90 -9.63
C ALA A 93 -1.49 -2.12 -8.97
N PHE A 94 -1.62 -2.28 -7.65
CA PHE A 94 -1.14 -3.47 -6.94
C PHE A 94 -1.81 -4.74 -7.45
N LEU A 95 -3.14 -4.73 -7.60
CA LEU A 95 -3.90 -5.87 -8.10
C LEU A 95 -3.50 -6.22 -9.54
N ALA A 96 -3.34 -5.22 -10.41
CA ALA A 96 -2.90 -5.44 -11.79
C ALA A 96 -1.47 -6.00 -11.84
N ALA A 97 -0.54 -5.43 -11.06
CA ALA A 97 0.83 -5.91 -10.96
C ALA A 97 0.92 -7.35 -10.43
N SER A 98 0.07 -7.71 -9.47
CA SER A 98 -0.02 -9.08 -8.95
C SER A 98 -0.37 -10.10 -10.04
N VAL A 99 -1.29 -9.75 -10.95
CA VAL A 99 -1.64 -10.61 -12.10
C VAL A 99 -0.43 -10.81 -13.01
N THR A 100 0.28 -9.73 -13.33
CA THR A 100 1.48 -9.76 -14.18
C THR A 100 2.56 -10.64 -13.56
N VAL A 101 2.90 -10.44 -12.29
CA VAL A 101 3.95 -11.23 -11.63
C VAL A 101 3.56 -12.71 -11.48
N LEU A 102 2.29 -13.03 -11.19
CA LEU A 102 1.81 -14.41 -11.19
C LEU A 102 1.90 -15.06 -12.57
N HIS A 103 1.65 -14.29 -13.64
CA HIS A 103 1.86 -14.78 -14.99
C HIS A 103 3.34 -15.07 -15.25
N ASP A 104 4.22 -14.11 -14.98
CA ASP A 104 5.63 -14.19 -15.33
C ASP A 104 6.37 -15.26 -14.50
N ARG A 105 6.09 -15.35 -13.20
CA ARG A 105 6.81 -16.26 -12.29
C ARG A 105 6.19 -17.64 -12.15
N ARG A 106 4.86 -17.75 -12.23
CA ARG A 106 4.13 -19.02 -12.02
C ARG A 106 3.53 -19.57 -13.32
N ASN A 107 3.80 -18.91 -14.45
CA ASN A 107 3.22 -19.23 -15.76
C ASN A 107 1.68 -19.30 -15.73
N LEU A 108 1.06 -18.53 -14.82
CA LEU A 108 -0.39 -18.51 -14.70
C LEU A 108 -0.98 -17.72 -15.86
N ALA A 109 -1.84 -18.34 -16.67
CA ALA A 109 -2.49 -17.64 -17.77
C ALA A 109 -3.16 -16.34 -17.28
N ILE A 110 -2.90 -15.22 -17.94
CA ILE A 110 -3.39 -13.87 -17.56
C ILE A 110 -4.87 -13.83 -17.19
N ARG A 111 -5.74 -14.50 -17.97
CA ARG A 111 -7.19 -14.58 -17.69
C ARG A 111 -7.50 -15.28 -16.37
N LYS A 112 -6.72 -16.30 -15.99
CA LYS A 112 -6.82 -16.97 -14.70
C LYS A 112 -6.26 -16.09 -13.59
N GLY A 113 -5.15 -15.39 -13.82
CA GLY A 113 -4.60 -14.40 -12.89
C GLY A 113 -5.60 -13.29 -12.55
N ASP A 114 -6.23 -12.67 -13.56
CA ASP A 114 -7.29 -11.66 -13.37
C ASP A 114 -8.43 -12.22 -12.50
N ALA A 115 -8.89 -13.44 -12.75
CA ALA A 115 -9.95 -14.07 -11.96
C ALA A 115 -9.51 -14.37 -10.51
N HIS A 116 -8.27 -14.84 -10.33
CA HIS A 116 -7.70 -15.22 -9.04
C HIS A 116 -7.53 -14.00 -8.12
N VAL A 117 -6.88 -12.95 -8.63
CA VAL A 117 -6.62 -11.72 -7.88
C VAL A 117 -7.92 -10.95 -7.61
N ALA A 118 -8.82 -10.87 -8.58
CA ALA A 118 -10.14 -10.24 -8.36
C ALA A 118 -10.97 -10.99 -7.31
N LYS A 119 -10.85 -12.32 -7.23
CA LYS A 119 -11.51 -13.13 -6.20
C LYS A 119 -10.95 -12.82 -4.81
N TYR A 120 -9.63 -12.74 -4.64
CA TYR A 120 -9.02 -12.34 -3.36
C TYR A 120 -9.49 -10.95 -2.94
N ALA A 121 -9.43 -9.99 -3.87
CA ALA A 121 -9.87 -8.64 -3.61
C ALA A 121 -11.39 -8.48 -3.54
N ARG A 122 -12.19 -9.51 -3.84
CA ARG A 122 -13.67 -9.46 -3.95
C ARG A 122 -14.16 -8.24 -4.75
N ILE A 123 -13.55 -8.00 -5.92
CA ILE A 123 -13.95 -6.94 -6.86
C ILE A 123 -14.43 -7.55 -8.19
N ASP A 124 -15.07 -6.72 -9.00
CA ASP A 124 -15.42 -7.10 -10.37
C ASP A 124 -14.15 -7.32 -11.22
N LYS A 125 -13.99 -8.55 -11.72
CA LYS A 125 -12.90 -8.97 -12.61
C LYS A 125 -12.77 -8.07 -13.84
N SER A 126 -13.89 -7.63 -14.42
CA SER A 126 -13.87 -6.79 -15.63
C SER A 126 -13.17 -5.45 -15.39
N LYS A 127 -13.33 -4.88 -14.19
CA LYS A 127 -12.64 -3.64 -13.79
C LYS A 127 -11.14 -3.84 -13.69
N LEU A 128 -10.70 -4.95 -13.08
CA LEU A 128 -9.28 -5.31 -13.00
C LEU A 128 -8.67 -5.53 -14.38
N THR A 129 -9.30 -6.36 -15.20
CA THR A 129 -8.85 -6.63 -16.58
C THR A 129 -8.74 -5.34 -17.40
N SER A 130 -9.74 -4.45 -17.29
CA SER A 130 -9.74 -3.16 -18.02
C SER A 130 -8.61 -2.25 -17.55
N PHE A 131 -8.42 -2.08 -16.24
CA PHE A 131 -7.33 -1.28 -15.70
C PHE A 131 -5.97 -1.82 -16.12
N ARG A 132 -5.74 -3.13 -15.97
CA ARG A 132 -4.47 -3.79 -16.32
C ARG A 132 -4.13 -3.59 -17.80
N LYS A 133 -5.07 -3.85 -18.71
CA LYS A 133 -4.86 -3.61 -20.15
C LYS A 133 -4.48 -2.17 -20.47
N ASN A 134 -5.15 -1.20 -19.84
CA ASN A 134 -4.87 0.21 -20.10
C ASN A 134 -3.52 0.65 -19.49
N VAL A 135 -3.13 0.12 -18.32
CA VAL A 135 -1.84 0.49 -17.69
C VAL A 135 -0.66 -0.16 -18.39
N GLU A 136 -0.79 -1.40 -18.87
CA GLU A 136 0.22 -2.10 -19.68
C GLU A 136 0.42 -1.42 -21.04
N ALA A 137 -0.66 -0.94 -21.65
CA ALA A 137 -0.61 -0.18 -22.91
C ALA A 137 -0.22 1.31 -22.70
N GLU A 138 0.09 1.72 -21.47
CA GLU A 138 0.42 3.10 -21.10
C GLU A 138 -0.65 4.14 -21.51
N ASN A 139 -1.91 3.72 -21.60
CA ASN A 139 -3.07 4.56 -21.92
C ASN A 139 -3.66 5.28 -20.70
N LEU A 140 -3.02 5.16 -19.54
CA LEU A 140 -3.40 5.83 -18.29
C LEU A 140 -2.46 7.00 -18.00
N ALA A 141 -2.81 7.84 -17.02
CA ALA A 141 -1.94 8.93 -16.62
C ALA A 141 -0.58 8.41 -16.11
N ALA A 142 0.51 9.14 -16.38
CA ALA A 142 1.88 8.71 -16.09
C ALA A 142 2.07 8.18 -14.67
N TYR A 143 1.53 8.87 -13.66
CA TYR A 143 1.63 8.43 -12.26
C TYR A 143 1.00 7.05 -11.99
N GLN A 144 -0.07 6.68 -12.72
CA GLN A 144 -0.72 5.38 -12.60
C GLN A 144 0.16 4.28 -13.19
N VAL A 145 0.78 4.58 -14.35
CA VAL A 145 1.73 3.69 -15.02
C VAL A 145 2.98 3.49 -14.16
N GLU A 146 3.55 4.56 -13.61
CA GLU A 146 4.69 4.51 -12.69
C GLU A 146 4.38 3.72 -11.42
N THR A 147 3.20 3.94 -10.82
CA THR A 147 2.75 3.20 -9.63
C THR A 147 2.63 1.71 -9.93
N TYR A 148 2.07 1.34 -11.08
CA TYR A 148 1.99 -0.05 -11.53
C TYR A 148 3.39 -0.66 -11.72
N LYS A 149 4.29 0.01 -12.45
CA LYS A 149 5.67 -0.45 -12.68
C LYS A 149 6.42 -0.64 -11.36
N LYS A 150 6.21 0.26 -10.38
CA LYS A 150 6.77 0.13 -9.03
C LYS A 150 6.28 -1.15 -8.35
N PHE A 151 4.97 -1.40 -8.34
CA PHE A 151 4.42 -2.62 -7.73
C PHE A 151 4.84 -3.91 -8.44
N VAL A 152 4.98 -3.90 -9.78
CA VAL A 152 5.54 -5.05 -10.49
C VAL A 152 6.93 -5.39 -9.95
N LYS A 153 7.80 -4.39 -9.76
CA LYS A 153 9.15 -4.58 -9.22
C LYS A 153 9.13 -5.07 -7.77
N GLU A 154 8.27 -4.48 -6.93
CA GLU A 154 8.16 -4.84 -5.51
C GLU A 154 7.63 -6.27 -5.31
N ILE A 155 6.55 -6.63 -6.01
CA ILE A 155 5.96 -7.98 -5.92
C ILE A 155 6.91 -9.02 -6.53
N ALA A 156 7.61 -8.68 -7.62
CA ALA A 156 8.61 -9.57 -8.22
C ALA A 156 9.78 -9.87 -7.26
N ALA A 157 10.02 -9.05 -6.24
CA ALA A 157 11.07 -9.26 -5.25
C ALA A 157 10.69 -10.22 -4.11
N PHE A 158 9.42 -10.64 -3.99
CA PHE A 158 9.01 -11.64 -3.00
C PHE A 158 9.69 -12.99 -3.25
N THR A 159 9.96 -13.75 -2.20
CA THR A 159 10.39 -15.16 -2.37
C THR A 159 9.24 -16.01 -2.93
N GLU A 160 9.51 -17.21 -3.44
CA GLU A 160 8.45 -18.11 -3.93
C GLU A 160 7.47 -18.53 -2.83
N GLU A 161 7.93 -18.59 -1.59
CA GLU A 161 7.12 -18.94 -0.42
C GLU A 161 6.19 -17.79 0.00
N GLU A 162 6.64 -16.54 -0.15
CA GLU A 162 5.89 -15.33 0.20
C GLU A 162 4.90 -14.89 -0.89
N LEU A 163 5.20 -15.18 -2.16
CA LEU A 163 4.54 -14.56 -3.30
C LEU A 163 3.01 -14.62 -3.23
N GLU A 164 2.44 -15.82 -3.14
CA GLU A 164 0.99 -16.00 -3.17
C GLU A 164 0.30 -15.60 -1.84
N PRO A 165 0.83 -15.95 -0.66
CA PRO A 165 0.32 -15.46 0.61
C PRO A 165 0.26 -13.92 0.70
N GLU A 166 1.33 -13.22 0.29
CA GLU A 166 1.39 -11.76 0.35
C GLU A 166 0.48 -11.10 -0.68
N ILE A 167 0.40 -11.63 -1.90
CA ILE A 167 -0.57 -11.16 -2.90
C ILE A 167 -1.99 -11.32 -2.35
N ARG A 168 -2.33 -12.46 -1.74
CA ARG A 168 -3.66 -12.70 -1.16
C ARG A 168 -3.97 -11.70 -0.04
N ARG A 169 -3.04 -11.52 0.91
CA ARG A 169 -3.18 -10.59 2.04
C ARG A 169 -3.42 -9.17 1.54
N CYS A 170 -2.51 -8.66 0.72
CA CYS A 170 -2.60 -7.30 0.17
C CYS A 170 -3.81 -7.10 -0.75
N ALA A 171 -4.20 -8.12 -1.52
CA ALA A 171 -5.38 -8.03 -2.39
C ALA A 171 -6.67 -7.88 -1.60
N LEU A 172 -6.82 -8.56 -0.45
CA LEU A 172 -7.97 -8.37 0.45
C LEU A 172 -8.07 -6.91 0.89
N LEU A 173 -6.95 -6.33 1.34
CA LEU A 173 -6.87 -4.93 1.77
C LEU A 173 -7.23 -3.95 0.65
N CYS A 174 -6.66 -4.16 -0.53
CA CYS A 174 -6.99 -3.37 -1.72
C CYS A 174 -8.48 -3.44 -2.05
N GLY A 175 -9.07 -4.63 -1.92
CA GLY A 175 -10.50 -4.86 -2.09
C GLY A 175 -11.36 -4.03 -1.12
N ASP A 176 -10.99 -4.00 0.15
CA ASP A 176 -11.71 -3.22 1.17
C ASP A 176 -11.65 -1.72 0.89
N PHE A 177 -10.49 -1.21 0.47
CA PHE A 177 -10.34 0.18 0.02
C PHE A 177 -11.22 0.52 -1.18
N LEU A 178 -11.34 -0.38 -2.15
CA LEU A 178 -12.11 -0.14 -3.38
C LEU A 178 -13.63 -0.25 -3.18
N ARG A 179 -14.09 -0.97 -2.15
CA ARG A 179 -15.51 -1.11 -1.82
C ARG A 179 -16.04 -0.01 -0.90
N ASN A 180 -15.19 0.55 -0.06
CA ASN A 180 -15.55 1.59 0.91
C ASN A 180 -14.82 2.89 0.58
N PRO A 181 -15.12 3.54 -0.57
CA PRO A 181 -14.43 4.73 -1.04
C PRO A 181 -14.49 5.90 -0.06
#